data_AF-A0A2I0IBX8-F1
#
_entry.id   AF-A0A2I0IBX8-F1
#
_cell.length_a   1.000
_cell.length_b   1.000
_cell.length_c   1.000
_cell.angle_alpha   90.00
_cell.angle_beta   90.00
_cell.angle_gamma   90.00
#
_symmetry.space_group_name_H-M   'P 1'
#
loop_
_entity.id
_entity.type
_entity.pdbx_description
1 polymer ?
#
loop_
_entity_poly.entity_id
_entity_poly.type
_entity_poly.pdbx_seq_one_letter_code
_entity_poly.pdbx_strand_id
1 'polypeptide(L)'
;MPNLVAMLEILVAFSILCVAAVRSSDPQLFNVLSYGAIGDGAFGKAWDDLCGSTSNYVVLQIPNGKSFFLEPVNFKGPCKPSHLQVQIDGNLTAPTKPGDDNEGIQNWIQFVSLEGLVVNGSGSINGQGFACIGSLGHHESYATVEDVHVSSCTFIGTQNGARIKTWQGGSGYARNITFKDIILESVNRSIIIDQFYCPHKTCPSERMAVKISSVRFAGFYGTSLDRRAISLNCSQTIGCTNINLDNVNITAATPSEKPYASCINAHGMAYNTSPPVPCLIH
;
A
#
# COMPACT_ATOMS: atom_id res chain seq x y z
N MET A 1 15.24 -68.66 -20.33
CA MET A 1 15.57 -67.23 -20.39
C MET A 1 14.28 -66.43 -20.56
N PRO A 2 13.62 -66.00 -19.48
CA PRO A 2 12.45 -65.14 -19.59
C PRO A 2 12.87 -63.67 -19.63
N ASN A 3 12.77 -63.12 -20.83
CA ASN A 3 12.33 -61.77 -21.22
C ASN A 3 12.57 -60.61 -20.24
N LEU A 4 13.68 -59.91 -20.50
CA LEU A 4 14.05 -58.57 -20.03
C LEU A 4 13.06 -57.45 -20.51
N VAL A 5 12.09 -57.78 -21.36
CA VAL A 5 11.16 -56.83 -22.00
C VAL A 5 10.08 -56.33 -21.01
N ALA A 6 9.69 -57.12 -20.02
CA ALA A 6 8.65 -56.73 -19.06
C ALA A 6 9.13 -55.75 -17.97
N MET A 7 10.44 -55.58 -17.79
CA MET A 7 11.00 -54.68 -16.77
C MET A 7 11.14 -53.24 -17.26
N LEU A 8 11.09 -53.02 -18.59
CA LEU A 8 11.25 -51.69 -19.18
C LEU A 8 9.93 -50.92 -19.31
N GLU A 9 8.78 -51.60 -19.39
CA GLU A 9 7.47 -50.91 -19.42
C GLU A 9 7.01 -50.43 -18.03
N ILE A 10 7.53 -51.02 -16.94
CA ILE A 10 7.17 -50.62 -15.58
C ILE A 10 7.89 -49.31 -15.16
N LEU A 11 9.07 -49.04 -15.72
CA LEU A 11 9.84 -47.82 -15.43
C LEU A 11 9.29 -46.56 -16.11
N VAL A 12 8.59 -46.69 -17.25
CA VAL A 12 7.97 -45.53 -17.94
C VAL A 12 6.63 -45.14 -17.30
N ALA A 13 5.95 -46.09 -16.63
CA ALA A 13 4.70 -45.81 -15.92
C ALA A 13 4.90 -45.06 -14.59
N PHE A 14 6.08 -45.16 -13.96
CA PHE A 14 6.42 -44.40 -12.75
C PHE A 14 6.96 -42.99 -13.02
N SER A 15 7.32 -42.67 -14.27
CA SER A 15 7.65 -41.30 -14.69
C SER A 15 6.45 -40.45 -15.12
N ILE A 16 5.24 -41.04 -15.21
CA ILE A 16 4.05 -40.38 -15.77
C ILE A 16 2.93 -40.15 -14.74
N LEU A 17 3.04 -40.64 -13.49
CA LEU A 17 2.11 -40.25 -12.43
C LEU A 17 2.70 -39.21 -11.48
N CYS A 18 2.23 -37.98 -11.69
CA CYS A 18 2.18 -36.89 -10.72
C CYS A 18 3.52 -36.30 -10.27
N VAL A 19 4.23 -35.66 -11.22
CA VAL A 19 4.36 -34.21 -10.98
C VAL A 19 2.93 -33.70 -11.07
N ALA A 20 2.22 -33.68 -9.94
CA ALA A 20 1.21 -32.66 -9.79
C ALA A 20 2.02 -31.41 -10.06
N ALA A 21 1.90 -30.84 -11.27
CA ALA A 21 2.30 -29.48 -11.48
C ALA A 21 1.68 -28.79 -10.29
N VAL A 22 2.51 -28.31 -9.36
CA VAL A 22 2.07 -27.34 -8.39
C VAL A 22 1.45 -26.32 -9.30
N ARG A 23 0.11 -26.29 -9.35
CA ARG A 23 -0.59 -25.29 -10.13
C ARG A 23 -0.25 -24.02 -9.37
N SER A 24 0.87 -23.40 -9.75
CA SER A 24 0.92 -21.96 -9.84
C SER A 24 -0.31 -21.64 -10.67
N SER A 25 -1.40 -21.28 -9.99
CA SER A 25 -2.53 -20.70 -10.67
C SER A 25 -1.95 -19.47 -11.32
N ASP A 26 -1.64 -19.57 -12.62
CA ASP A 26 -1.14 -18.42 -13.35
C ASP A 26 -2.10 -17.26 -13.07
N PRO A 27 -1.57 -16.12 -12.63
CA PRO A 27 -2.43 -15.03 -12.18
C PRO A 27 -3.37 -14.64 -13.31
N GLN A 28 -4.65 -14.49 -12.99
CA GLN A 28 -5.58 -13.94 -13.96
C GLN A 28 -5.31 -12.44 -14.10
N LEU A 29 -4.97 -12.03 -15.31
CA LEU A 29 -4.52 -10.68 -15.63
C LEU A 29 -5.69 -9.79 -16.08
N PHE A 30 -5.85 -8.66 -15.42
CA PHE A 30 -6.79 -7.59 -15.74
C PHE A 30 -6.00 -6.36 -16.17
N ASN A 31 -5.68 -6.26 -17.47
CA ASN A 31 -4.94 -5.13 -18.01
C ASN A 31 -5.86 -3.93 -18.21
N VAL A 32 -5.54 -2.78 -17.62
CA VAL A 32 -6.38 -1.58 -17.70
C VAL A 32 -6.63 -1.10 -19.13
N LEU A 33 -5.75 -1.40 -20.09
CA LEU A 33 -5.95 -1.11 -21.50
C LEU A 33 -7.13 -1.89 -22.11
N SER A 34 -7.37 -3.12 -21.64
CA SER A 34 -8.53 -3.93 -22.04
C SER A 34 -9.85 -3.33 -21.57
N TYR A 35 -9.80 -2.44 -20.59
CA TYR A 35 -10.94 -1.72 -20.04
C TYR A 35 -11.11 -0.30 -20.61
N GLY A 36 -10.30 0.07 -21.60
CA GLY A 36 -10.41 1.37 -22.26
C GLY A 36 -9.79 2.51 -21.45
N ALA A 37 -8.65 2.28 -20.78
CA ALA A 37 -7.90 3.29 -20.01
C ALA A 37 -7.28 4.42 -20.86
N ILE A 38 -8.08 5.01 -21.75
CA ILE A 38 -7.88 6.28 -22.45
C ILE A 38 -8.88 7.34 -21.90
N GLY A 39 -9.82 6.95 -21.03
CA GLY A 39 -10.78 7.86 -20.39
C GLY A 39 -11.22 7.42 -18.99
N ASP A 40 -11.99 8.29 -18.33
CA ASP A 40 -12.36 8.18 -16.91
C ASP A 40 -13.30 6.99 -16.65
N GLY A 41 -12.93 6.11 -15.71
CA GLY A 41 -13.76 4.97 -15.26
C GLY A 41 -13.21 3.57 -15.59
N ALA A 42 -12.17 3.45 -16.42
CA ALA A 42 -11.60 2.15 -16.80
C ALA A 42 -11.02 1.36 -15.61
N PHE A 43 -10.35 2.05 -14.68
CA PHE A 43 -9.72 1.44 -13.52
C PHE A 43 -10.74 0.85 -12.53
N GLY A 44 -11.86 1.55 -12.29
CA GLY A 44 -12.92 1.06 -11.41
C GLY A 44 -13.56 -0.20 -11.98
N LYS A 45 -13.90 -0.20 -13.27
CA LYS A 45 -14.47 -1.37 -13.93
C LYS A 45 -13.51 -2.57 -13.95
N ALA A 46 -12.24 -2.33 -14.22
CA ALA A 46 -11.21 -3.37 -14.18
C ALA A 46 -11.10 -3.98 -12.78
N TRP A 47 -11.19 -3.16 -11.74
CA TRP A 47 -11.19 -3.62 -10.35
C TRP A 47 -12.43 -4.42 -9.99
N ASP A 48 -13.63 -3.99 -10.38
CA ASP A 48 -14.88 -4.69 -10.06
C ASP A 48 -14.89 -6.11 -10.65
N ASP A 49 -14.48 -6.26 -11.91
CA ASP A 49 -14.35 -7.56 -12.57
C ASP A 49 -13.28 -8.43 -11.91
N LEU A 50 -12.14 -7.84 -11.54
CA LEU A 50 -11.06 -8.50 -10.82
C LEU A 50 -11.53 -9.03 -9.46
N CYS A 51 -12.20 -8.18 -8.70
CA CYS A 51 -12.70 -8.46 -7.35
C CYS A 51 -13.79 -9.53 -7.37
N GLY A 52 -14.55 -9.64 -8.47
CA GLY A 52 -15.58 -10.64 -8.70
C GLY A 52 -15.09 -11.97 -9.28
N SER A 53 -13.80 -12.09 -9.59
CA SER A 53 -13.20 -13.28 -10.23
C SER A 53 -13.31 -14.55 -9.38
N THR A 54 -13.31 -15.70 -10.05
CA THR A 54 -13.21 -17.03 -9.44
C THR A 54 -11.77 -17.53 -9.27
N SER A 55 -10.79 -16.83 -9.86
CA SER A 55 -9.37 -17.13 -9.63
C SER A 55 -8.96 -16.66 -8.24
N ASN A 56 -8.13 -17.43 -7.54
CA ASN A 56 -7.59 -17.01 -6.24
C ASN A 56 -6.47 -15.98 -6.35
N TYR A 57 -5.77 -15.95 -7.48
CA TYR A 57 -4.70 -15.01 -7.76
C TYR A 57 -5.06 -14.16 -8.98
N VAL A 58 -5.20 -12.87 -8.77
CA VAL A 58 -5.57 -11.89 -9.78
C VAL A 58 -4.60 -10.70 -9.78
N VAL A 59 -4.34 -10.13 -10.95
CA VAL A 59 -3.43 -9.01 -11.15
C VAL A 59 -4.13 -7.90 -11.93
N LEU A 60 -4.31 -6.72 -11.33
CA LEU A 60 -4.61 -5.48 -12.05
C LEU A 60 -3.32 -4.93 -12.63
N GLN A 61 -3.20 -4.85 -13.97
CA GLN A 61 -1.97 -4.42 -14.62
C GLN A 61 -2.09 -3.03 -15.24
N ILE A 62 -1.21 -2.14 -14.80
CA ILE A 62 -0.91 -0.84 -15.41
C ILE A 62 0.43 -1.01 -16.16
N PRO A 63 0.42 -1.16 -17.48
CA PRO A 63 1.59 -1.60 -18.23
C PRO A 63 2.68 -0.55 -18.38
N ASN A 64 3.93 -1.02 -18.46
CA ASN A 64 5.12 -0.20 -18.72
C ASN A 64 4.99 0.62 -20.03
N GLY A 65 5.60 1.81 -20.04
CA GLY A 65 5.61 2.69 -21.21
C GLY A 65 4.27 3.38 -21.49
N LYS A 66 3.26 3.20 -20.63
CA LYS A 66 1.99 3.92 -20.67
C LYS A 66 1.91 4.95 -19.56
N SER A 67 1.21 6.04 -19.84
CA SER A 67 0.91 7.09 -18.88
C SER A 67 -0.60 7.31 -18.84
N PHE A 68 -1.15 7.38 -17.64
CA PHE A 68 -2.58 7.51 -17.41
C PHE A 68 -2.84 8.71 -16.51
N PHE A 69 -3.81 9.54 -16.91
CA PHE A 69 -4.48 10.42 -15.98
C PHE A 69 -5.49 9.58 -15.22
N LEU A 70 -5.36 9.56 -13.89
CA LEU A 70 -6.21 8.76 -13.03
C LEU A 70 -7.03 9.70 -12.17
N GLU A 71 -8.34 9.75 -12.38
CA GLU A 71 -9.27 10.39 -11.46
C GLU A 71 -9.28 9.66 -10.09
N PRO A 72 -9.76 10.31 -9.00
CA PRO A 72 -9.92 9.66 -7.72
C PRO A 72 -10.63 8.31 -7.81
N VAL A 73 -10.00 7.24 -7.32
CA VAL A 73 -10.49 5.87 -7.45
C VAL A 73 -10.49 5.15 -6.10
N ASN A 74 -11.59 4.42 -5.85
CA ASN A 74 -11.78 3.64 -4.64
C ASN A 74 -11.88 2.14 -4.99
N PHE A 75 -10.79 1.42 -4.77
CA PHE A 75 -10.68 -0.03 -4.87
C PHE A 75 -11.23 -0.68 -3.59
N LYS A 76 -12.49 -1.09 -3.65
CA LYS A 76 -13.24 -1.61 -2.50
C LYS A 76 -13.33 -3.14 -2.53
N GLY A 77 -13.24 -3.75 -1.36
CA GLY A 77 -13.62 -5.15 -1.11
C GLY A 77 -14.90 -5.28 -0.28
N PRO A 78 -15.17 -6.47 0.28
CA PRO A 78 -14.35 -7.68 0.16
C PRO A 78 -14.36 -8.26 -1.26
N CYS A 79 -13.25 -8.84 -1.69
CA CYS A 79 -13.13 -9.52 -2.98
C CYS A 79 -13.21 -11.04 -2.82
N LYS A 80 -13.63 -11.75 -3.86
CA LYS A 80 -13.64 -13.22 -3.86
C LYS A 80 -12.23 -13.82 -3.89
N PRO A 81 -11.26 -13.29 -4.69
CA PRO A 81 -9.88 -13.75 -4.63
C PRO A 81 -9.23 -13.37 -3.31
N SER A 82 -8.36 -14.25 -2.79
CA SER A 82 -7.59 -14.02 -1.56
C SER A 82 -6.19 -13.43 -1.82
N HIS A 83 -5.75 -13.36 -3.08
CA HIS A 83 -4.48 -12.74 -3.45
C HIS A 83 -4.69 -11.73 -4.58
N LEU A 84 -4.65 -10.45 -4.21
CA LEU A 84 -4.91 -9.32 -5.09
C LEU A 84 -3.59 -8.63 -5.38
N GLN A 85 -3.16 -8.56 -6.64
CA GLN A 85 -1.99 -7.77 -7.02
C GLN A 85 -2.38 -6.57 -7.87
N VAL A 86 -1.86 -5.39 -7.55
CA VAL A 86 -1.89 -4.21 -8.39
C VAL A 86 -0.47 -3.96 -8.89
N GLN A 87 -0.24 -4.26 -10.17
CA GLN A 87 1.05 -4.10 -10.84
C GLN A 87 1.12 -2.74 -11.55
N ILE A 88 1.83 -1.78 -10.98
CA ILE A 88 2.00 -0.41 -11.47
C ILE A 88 3.36 -0.27 -12.15
N ASP A 89 3.47 -0.68 -13.42
CA ASP A 89 4.70 -0.51 -14.21
C ASP A 89 4.67 0.75 -15.11
N GLY A 90 3.48 1.29 -15.35
CA GLY A 90 3.27 2.56 -16.06
C GLY A 90 3.26 3.78 -15.13
N ASN A 91 2.97 4.95 -15.69
CA ASN A 91 2.88 6.20 -14.95
C ASN A 91 1.43 6.57 -14.65
N LEU A 92 1.13 6.88 -13.40
CA LEU A 92 -0.15 7.42 -12.95
C LEU A 92 0.03 8.88 -12.57
N THR A 93 -0.77 9.76 -13.15
CA THR A 93 -0.77 11.19 -12.84
C THR A 93 -2.14 11.60 -12.32
N ALA A 94 -2.17 12.25 -11.16
CA ALA A 94 -3.40 12.81 -10.61
C ALA A 94 -3.88 13.99 -11.46
N PRO A 95 -5.16 14.38 -11.39
CA PRO A 95 -5.64 15.63 -11.98
C PRO A 95 -4.97 16.84 -11.30
N THR A 96 -4.94 18.01 -11.95
CA THR A 96 -4.43 19.25 -11.35
C THR A 96 -5.49 19.89 -10.45
N LYS A 97 -5.60 19.45 -9.19
CA LYS A 97 -6.58 19.86 -8.15
C LYS A 97 -8.08 19.80 -8.55
N PRO A 98 -9.00 19.34 -7.67
CA PRO A 98 -10.40 19.73 -7.78
C PRO A 98 -10.51 21.23 -7.41
N GLY A 99 -11.53 21.93 -7.93
CA GLY A 99 -11.82 23.30 -7.50
C GLY A 99 -12.01 23.38 -5.97
N ASP A 100 -11.90 24.59 -5.41
CA ASP A 100 -12.13 24.91 -3.99
C ASP A 100 -13.57 24.60 -3.52
N ASP A 101 -14.02 23.34 -3.60
CA ASP A 101 -15.11 22.88 -2.77
C ASP A 101 -14.54 22.56 -1.38
N ASN A 102 -15.12 23.20 -0.37
CA ASN A 102 -14.72 23.09 1.03
C ASN A 102 -15.02 21.69 1.63
N GLU A 103 -15.02 20.63 0.83
CA GLU A 103 -15.16 19.24 1.24
C GLU A 103 -13.79 18.56 1.17
N GLY A 104 -13.14 18.48 2.34
CA GLY A 104 -11.82 17.93 2.62
C GLY A 104 -11.17 17.00 1.58
N ILE A 105 -9.94 17.36 1.19
CA ILE A 105 -8.92 16.55 0.49
C ILE A 105 -9.42 15.15 0.09
N GLN A 106 -9.95 15.02 -1.13
CA GLN A 106 -10.34 13.72 -1.69
C GLN A 106 -9.12 12.79 -1.76
N ASN A 107 -9.26 11.55 -1.28
CA ASN A 107 -8.21 10.54 -1.42
C ASN A 107 -8.12 10.14 -2.90
N TRP A 108 -6.93 10.19 -3.48
CA TRP A 108 -6.74 9.95 -4.92
C TRP A 108 -6.80 8.46 -5.29
N ILE A 109 -6.08 7.60 -4.56
CA ILE A 109 -6.18 6.14 -4.73
C ILE A 109 -6.50 5.55 -3.37
N GLN A 110 -7.58 4.78 -3.26
CA GLN A 110 -7.98 4.21 -1.98
C GLN A 110 -8.20 2.71 -2.10
N PHE A 111 -7.63 1.97 -1.16
CA PHE A 111 -7.89 0.55 -0.93
C PHE A 111 -8.68 0.41 0.36
N VAL A 112 -9.84 -0.26 0.32
CA VAL A 112 -10.76 -0.35 1.45
C VAL A 112 -11.23 -1.79 1.66
N SER A 113 -11.13 -2.27 2.91
CA SER A 113 -11.61 -3.59 3.33
C SER A 113 -11.06 -4.72 2.46
N LEU A 114 -9.74 -4.75 2.29
CA LEU A 114 -9.02 -5.75 1.51
C LEU A 114 -8.12 -6.60 2.40
N GLU A 115 -7.96 -7.86 2.01
CA GLU A 115 -7.06 -8.84 2.59
C GLU A 115 -6.14 -9.35 1.47
N GLY A 116 -4.85 -9.52 1.76
CA GLY A 116 -3.89 -10.09 0.80
C GLY A 116 -3.57 -9.20 -0.40
N LEU A 117 -3.56 -7.87 -0.22
CA LEU A 117 -3.25 -6.90 -1.28
C LEU A 117 -1.73 -6.71 -1.44
N VAL A 118 -1.22 -6.96 -2.65
CA VAL A 118 0.14 -6.62 -3.07
C VAL A 118 0.08 -5.50 -4.10
N VAL A 119 0.73 -4.37 -3.83
CA VAL A 119 0.97 -3.30 -4.79
C VAL A 119 2.45 -3.28 -5.12
N ASN A 120 2.81 -3.49 -6.38
CA ASN A 120 4.21 -3.48 -6.81
C ASN A 120 4.31 -2.88 -8.21
N GLY A 121 5.51 -2.50 -8.61
CA GLY A 121 5.80 -2.17 -10.00
C GLY A 121 6.82 -1.07 -10.11
N SER A 122 7.45 -0.97 -11.28
CA SER A 122 8.54 -0.02 -11.55
C SER A 122 8.07 1.37 -11.98
N GLY A 123 6.77 1.59 -11.93
CA GLY A 123 6.11 2.79 -12.43
C GLY A 123 6.21 3.98 -11.49
N SER A 124 5.63 5.11 -11.92
CA SER A 124 5.59 6.35 -11.14
C SER A 124 4.17 6.75 -10.77
N ILE A 125 4.02 7.30 -9.56
CA ILE A 125 2.77 7.82 -9.03
C ILE A 125 2.98 9.32 -8.76
N ASN A 126 2.53 10.15 -9.69
CA ASN A 126 2.59 11.60 -9.59
C ASN A 126 1.28 12.13 -9.01
N GLY A 127 1.31 12.50 -7.72
CA GLY A 127 0.12 12.94 -7.01
C GLY A 127 -0.30 14.36 -7.27
N GLN A 128 0.52 15.21 -7.91
CA GLN A 128 0.21 16.63 -8.13
C GLN A 128 -0.37 17.35 -6.88
N GLY A 129 0.10 17.02 -5.68
CA GLY A 129 -0.42 17.58 -4.43
C GLY A 129 -1.71 16.94 -3.89
N PHE A 130 -2.23 15.86 -4.48
CA PHE A 130 -3.24 14.99 -3.88
C PHE A 130 -2.66 14.08 -2.80
N ALA A 131 -3.54 13.67 -1.89
CA ALA A 131 -3.25 12.62 -0.91
C ALA A 131 -3.50 11.24 -1.53
N CYS A 132 -2.48 10.39 -1.55
CA CYS A 132 -2.57 9.10 -2.23
C CYS A 132 -3.28 7.97 -1.48
N ILE A 133 -3.69 8.09 -0.20
CA ILE A 133 -4.27 6.95 0.58
C ILE A 133 -5.32 7.41 1.63
N GLY A 134 -6.44 6.68 1.73
CA GLY A 134 -7.60 6.87 2.63
C GLY A 134 -7.49 6.30 4.06
N SER A 135 -8.51 6.56 4.90
CA SER A 135 -8.48 6.30 6.36
C SER A 135 -9.24 5.05 6.75
N LEU A 136 -8.81 4.35 7.80
CA LEU A 136 -9.56 3.22 8.39
C LEU A 136 -10.44 3.68 9.57
N GLY A 137 -11.64 3.11 9.70
CA GLY A 137 -12.54 3.32 10.84
C GLY A 137 -13.46 4.55 10.74
N HIS A 138 -13.80 5.02 9.54
CA HIS A 138 -14.70 6.15 9.33
C HIS A 138 -16.04 5.96 10.07
N HIS A 139 -16.56 7.00 10.74
CA HIS A 139 -17.77 6.92 11.60
C HIS A 139 -17.72 5.82 12.67
N GLU A 140 -16.60 5.67 13.38
CA GLU A 140 -16.45 4.66 14.45
C GLU A 140 -16.65 3.21 13.96
N SER A 141 -16.57 3.00 12.64
CA SER A 141 -16.77 1.68 12.06
C SER A 141 -15.62 0.73 12.38
N TYR A 142 -15.95 -0.56 12.37
CA TYR A 142 -14.96 -1.62 12.37
C TYR A 142 -14.28 -1.68 11.00
N ALA A 143 -12.94 -1.62 10.97
CA ALA A 143 -12.16 -1.72 9.75
C ALA A 143 -10.95 -2.65 9.95
N THR A 144 -10.72 -3.51 8.95
CA THR A 144 -9.55 -4.41 8.91
C THR A 144 -8.76 -4.20 7.63
N VAL A 145 -7.44 -4.20 7.78
CA VAL A 145 -6.47 -4.29 6.69
C VAL A 145 -5.35 -5.21 7.16
N GLU A 146 -5.04 -6.22 6.39
CA GLU A 146 -3.89 -7.07 6.65
C GLU A 146 -3.21 -7.58 5.39
N ASP A 147 -1.94 -7.93 5.55
CA ASP A 147 -1.07 -8.49 4.52
C ASP A 147 -0.96 -7.58 3.30
N VAL A 148 -0.56 -6.32 3.56
CA VAL A 148 -0.37 -5.30 2.52
C VAL A 148 1.10 -5.11 2.24
N HIS A 149 1.48 -5.26 0.97
CA HIS A 149 2.86 -5.05 0.52
C HIS A 149 2.89 -3.99 -0.58
N VAL A 150 3.61 -2.89 -0.37
CA VAL A 150 3.84 -1.83 -1.37
C VAL A 150 5.33 -1.80 -1.69
N SER A 151 5.71 -2.03 -2.95
CA SER A 151 7.14 -2.03 -3.30
C SER A 151 7.51 -1.46 -4.66
N SER A 152 8.78 -1.02 -4.76
CA SER A 152 9.45 -0.60 -6.01
C SER A 152 8.87 0.64 -6.69
N CYS A 153 8.05 1.43 -6.00
CA CYS A 153 7.36 2.59 -6.59
C CYS A 153 8.10 3.91 -6.34
N THR A 154 7.93 4.84 -7.29
CA THR A 154 8.35 6.24 -7.15
C THR A 154 7.15 7.15 -6.91
N PHE A 155 7.14 7.90 -5.80
CA PHE A 155 6.14 8.92 -5.50
C PHE A 155 6.69 10.31 -5.82
N ILE A 156 5.99 11.05 -6.68
CA ILE A 156 6.42 12.38 -7.16
C ILE A 156 5.38 13.42 -6.77
N GLY A 157 5.80 14.48 -6.08
CA GLY A 157 4.96 15.65 -5.77
C GLY A 157 3.69 15.33 -4.95
N THR A 158 3.66 14.19 -4.26
CA THR A 158 2.50 13.76 -3.48
C THR A 158 2.46 14.49 -2.13
N GLN A 159 1.29 14.58 -1.49
CA GLN A 159 1.24 15.08 -0.11
C GLN A 159 1.98 14.16 0.87
N ASN A 160 1.96 12.85 0.60
CA ASN A 160 2.56 11.88 1.49
C ASN A 160 3.19 10.73 0.71
N GLY A 161 4.28 10.17 1.21
CA GLY A 161 4.90 8.96 0.65
C GLY A 161 4.11 7.72 1.09
N ALA A 162 4.48 7.17 2.24
CA ALA A 162 3.70 6.13 2.92
C ALA A 162 2.87 6.74 4.04
N ARG A 163 1.56 6.47 4.06
CA ARG A 163 0.64 6.98 5.09
C ARG A 163 -0.34 5.92 5.54
N ILE A 164 -0.36 5.65 6.84
CA ILE A 164 -1.41 4.88 7.52
C ILE A 164 -2.17 5.87 8.42
N LYS A 165 -3.48 5.97 8.26
CA LYS A 165 -4.31 6.86 9.09
C LYS A 165 -5.56 6.13 9.57
N THR A 166 -5.89 6.31 10.84
CA THR A 166 -7.06 5.69 11.48
C THR A 166 -7.86 6.73 12.23
N TRP A 167 -9.18 6.62 12.16
CA TRP A 167 -10.10 7.49 12.90
C TRP A 167 -10.00 7.27 14.40
N GLN A 168 -10.05 8.36 15.18
CA GLN A 168 -10.23 8.26 16.63
C GLN A 168 -11.60 7.64 16.93
N GLY A 169 -11.66 6.72 17.92
CA GLY A 169 -12.87 5.96 18.25
C GLY A 169 -13.15 4.75 17.34
N GLY A 170 -12.39 4.58 16.24
CA GLY A 170 -12.51 3.40 15.38
C GLY A 170 -12.07 2.11 16.07
N SER A 171 -12.50 0.97 15.53
CA SER A 171 -12.14 -0.37 16.03
C SER A 171 -11.70 -1.31 14.91
N GLY A 172 -11.02 -2.40 15.26
CA GLY A 172 -10.42 -3.34 14.31
C GLY A 172 -8.90 -3.30 14.31
N TYR A 173 -8.27 -3.62 13.17
CA TYR A 173 -6.82 -3.71 13.07
C TYR A 173 -6.26 -3.36 11.69
N ALA A 174 -5.04 -2.84 11.68
CA ALA A 174 -4.17 -2.73 10.52
C ALA A 174 -2.84 -3.44 10.84
N ARG A 175 -2.56 -4.58 10.19
CA ARG A 175 -1.38 -5.38 10.54
C ARG A 175 -0.65 -5.99 9.35
N ASN A 176 0.61 -6.34 9.57
CA ASN A 176 1.47 -6.96 8.55
C ASN A 176 1.51 -6.13 7.26
N ILE A 177 1.94 -4.87 7.39
CA ILE A 177 2.03 -3.92 6.28
C ILE A 177 3.50 -3.65 6.00
N THR A 178 3.93 -3.82 4.76
CA THR A 178 5.31 -3.55 4.34
C THR A 178 5.34 -2.54 3.21
N PHE A 179 6.09 -1.46 3.39
CA PHE A 179 6.53 -0.59 2.31
C PHE A 179 8.02 -0.86 2.06
N LYS A 180 8.40 -1.16 0.83
CA LYS A 180 9.77 -1.56 0.49
C LYS A 180 10.28 -0.90 -0.79
N ASP A 181 11.53 -0.45 -0.79
CA ASP A 181 12.21 0.06 -2.00
C ASP A 181 11.42 1.21 -2.64
N ILE A 182 11.15 2.25 -1.87
CA ILE A 182 10.32 3.40 -2.25
C ILE A 182 11.19 4.61 -2.54
N ILE A 183 10.99 5.25 -3.70
CA ILE A 183 11.65 6.49 -4.08
C ILE A 183 10.69 7.67 -3.88
N LEU A 184 11.15 8.74 -3.25
CA LEU A 184 10.38 9.95 -2.97
C LEU A 184 10.99 11.15 -3.70
N GLU A 185 10.20 11.85 -4.50
CA GLU A 185 10.63 13.06 -5.20
C GLU A 185 9.72 14.23 -4.86
N SER A 186 10.23 15.17 -4.07
CA SER A 186 9.50 16.38 -3.65
C SER A 186 8.13 16.05 -3.02
N VAL A 187 8.10 15.01 -2.19
CA VAL A 187 6.91 14.61 -1.44
C VAL A 187 6.75 15.52 -0.22
N ASN A 188 5.54 15.92 0.15
CA ASN A 188 5.36 16.83 1.29
C ASN A 188 5.77 16.18 2.64
N ARG A 189 5.17 15.03 3.00
CA ARG A 189 5.58 14.25 4.18
C ARG A 189 5.89 12.80 3.83
N SER A 190 7.08 12.31 4.13
CA SER A 190 7.55 11.01 3.64
C SER A 190 6.84 9.80 4.26
N ILE A 191 6.85 9.66 5.59
CA ILE A 191 6.33 8.48 6.30
C ILE A 191 5.41 8.95 7.44
N ILE A 192 4.15 8.51 7.42
CA ILE A 192 3.16 8.89 8.43
C ILE A 192 2.41 7.67 8.95
N ILE A 193 2.30 7.59 10.27
CA ILE A 193 1.21 6.92 10.97
C ILE A 193 0.45 7.99 11.77
N ASP A 194 -0.87 8.09 11.58
CA ASP A 194 -1.72 9.05 12.27
C ASP A 194 -3.00 8.38 12.79
N GLN A 195 -3.04 8.08 14.08
CA GLN A 195 -4.23 7.57 14.77
C GLN A 195 -5.09 8.67 15.41
N PHE A 196 -4.76 9.95 15.18
CA PHE A 196 -5.51 11.10 15.71
C PHE A 196 -6.44 11.72 14.67
N TYR A 197 -6.77 11.00 13.59
CA TYR A 197 -7.62 11.55 12.54
C TYR A 197 -9.04 11.79 13.08
N CYS A 198 -9.41 13.07 13.12
CA CYS A 198 -10.68 13.57 13.62
C CYS A 198 -11.03 14.86 12.85
N PRO A 199 -11.95 14.82 11.87
CA PRO A 199 -12.32 15.99 11.10
C PRO A 199 -13.30 16.92 11.83
N HIS A 200 -13.78 16.54 13.02
CA HIS A 200 -14.68 17.36 13.84
C HIS A 200 -13.89 18.25 14.81
N LYS A 201 -14.45 19.41 15.18
CA LYS A 201 -13.84 20.35 16.14
C LYS A 201 -13.70 19.78 17.56
N THR A 202 -14.36 18.66 17.85
CA THR A 202 -14.38 18.01 19.16
C THR A 202 -14.14 16.53 18.95
N CYS A 203 -13.01 16.05 19.45
CA CYS A 203 -12.63 14.64 19.41
C CYS A 203 -12.83 14.07 20.80
N PRO A 204 -13.54 12.94 20.95
CA PRO A 204 -13.77 12.37 22.26
C PRO A 204 -12.46 11.83 22.87
N SER A 205 -12.39 11.81 24.21
CA SER A 205 -11.30 11.17 24.95
C SER A 205 -11.48 9.65 24.88
N GLU A 206 -10.91 9.01 23.86
CA GLU A 206 -11.32 7.66 23.51
C GLU A 206 -10.47 6.54 24.10
N ARG A 207 -11.17 5.49 24.57
CA ARG A 207 -10.58 4.22 25.03
C ARG A 207 -10.23 3.28 23.88
N MET A 208 -10.76 3.54 22.68
CA MET A 208 -10.67 2.66 21.52
C MET A 208 -9.97 3.33 20.34
N ALA A 209 -9.20 2.52 19.60
CA ALA A 209 -8.56 2.87 18.34
C ALA A 209 -8.32 1.59 17.53
N VAL A 210 -8.25 1.72 16.20
CA VAL A 210 -7.83 0.63 15.31
C VAL A 210 -6.40 0.21 15.68
N LYS A 211 -6.19 -1.07 16.03
CA LYS A 211 -4.85 -1.55 16.43
C LYS A 211 -3.90 -1.59 15.24
N ILE A 212 -2.80 -0.84 15.30
CA ILE A 212 -1.75 -0.87 14.27
C ILE A 212 -0.58 -1.72 14.76
N SER A 213 -0.19 -2.76 14.01
CA SER A 213 0.94 -3.60 14.41
C SER A 213 1.72 -4.22 13.24
N SER A 214 3.00 -4.51 13.43
CA SER A 214 3.83 -5.17 12.40
C SER A 214 3.84 -4.39 11.09
N VAL A 215 4.30 -3.14 11.16
CA VAL A 215 4.45 -2.27 9.99
C VAL A 215 5.93 -2.09 9.71
N ARG A 216 6.37 -2.34 8.48
CA ARG A 216 7.77 -2.20 8.07
C ARG A 216 7.91 -1.16 6.96
N PHE A 217 8.77 -0.17 7.16
CA PHE A 217 9.22 0.77 6.14
C PHE A 217 10.69 0.47 5.85
N ALA A 218 10.98 -0.12 4.69
CA ALA A 218 12.32 -0.58 4.35
C ALA A 218 12.80 0.02 3.02
N GLY A 219 14.01 0.58 2.96
CA GLY A 219 14.57 1.09 1.71
C GLY A 219 13.79 2.30 1.16
N PHE A 220 13.66 3.36 1.97
CA PHE A 220 13.07 4.62 1.51
C PHE A 220 14.18 5.59 1.13
N TYR A 221 14.13 6.19 -0.07
CA TYR A 221 15.15 7.11 -0.55
C TYR A 221 14.53 8.34 -1.21
N GLY A 222 15.08 9.52 -0.96
CA GLY A 222 14.74 10.74 -1.73
C GLY A 222 14.44 11.96 -0.87
N THR A 223 13.48 12.79 -1.29
CA THR A 223 13.32 14.15 -0.75
C THR A 223 11.93 14.44 -0.16
N SER A 224 11.91 15.20 0.94
CA SER A 224 10.72 15.72 1.64
C SER A 224 10.65 17.26 1.55
N LEU A 225 9.48 17.83 1.31
CA LEU A 225 9.25 19.29 1.34
C LEU A 225 8.99 19.81 2.77
N ASP A 226 8.29 19.04 3.62
CA ASP A 226 8.11 19.35 5.05
C ASP A 226 9.34 18.87 5.83
N ARG A 227 9.81 19.70 6.77
CA ARG A 227 10.85 19.32 7.75
C ARG A 227 10.41 18.14 8.62
N ARG A 228 9.12 17.97 8.92
CA ARG A 228 8.60 16.78 9.60
C ARG A 228 8.39 15.64 8.60
N ALA A 229 9.49 15.05 8.15
CA ALA A 229 9.46 13.99 7.15
C ALA A 229 8.85 12.68 7.68
N ILE A 230 9.10 12.33 8.95
CA ILE A 230 8.59 11.11 9.59
C ILE A 230 7.71 11.48 10.79
N SER A 231 6.48 10.97 10.83
CA SER A 231 5.53 11.24 11.92
C SER A 231 4.79 9.95 12.30
N LEU A 232 5.07 9.40 13.48
CA LEU A 232 4.47 8.16 13.98
C LEU A 232 3.59 8.47 15.19
N ASN A 233 2.40 9.00 14.95
CA ASN A 233 1.49 9.45 16.00
C ASN A 233 0.41 8.41 16.28
N CYS A 234 0.61 7.64 17.35
CA CYS A 234 -0.29 6.58 17.78
C CYS A 234 -1.12 7.00 18.99
N SER A 235 -2.30 6.38 19.14
CA SER A 235 -3.25 6.64 20.22
C SER A 235 -2.59 6.42 21.56
N GLN A 236 -2.92 7.26 22.56
CA GLN A 236 -2.38 7.14 23.91
C GLN A 236 -2.88 5.87 24.64
N THR A 237 -4.07 5.37 24.29
CA THR A 237 -4.68 4.20 24.92
C THR A 237 -4.33 2.89 24.20
N ILE A 238 -4.14 2.93 22.88
CA ILE A 238 -3.76 1.77 22.07
C ILE A 238 -2.61 2.19 21.14
N GLY A 239 -1.38 2.01 21.61
CA GLY A 239 -0.18 2.36 20.86
C GLY A 239 0.06 1.45 19.64
N CYS A 240 0.86 1.93 18.70
CA CYS A 240 1.31 1.09 17.58
C CYS A 240 2.48 0.21 18.03
N THR A 241 2.50 -1.06 17.64
CA THR A 241 3.52 -2.02 18.09
C THR A 241 4.24 -2.70 16.95
N ASN A 242 5.52 -3.05 17.12
CA ASN A 242 6.32 -3.68 16.07
C ASN A 242 6.39 -2.82 14.79
N ILE A 243 6.65 -1.53 14.94
CA ILE A 243 6.90 -0.61 13.83
C ILE A 243 8.40 -0.63 13.52
N ASN A 244 8.78 -0.98 12.30
CA ASN A 244 10.18 -1.14 11.91
C ASN A 244 10.53 -0.17 10.78
N LEU A 245 11.57 0.63 10.97
CA LEU A 245 12.18 1.45 9.92
C LEU A 245 13.59 0.94 9.66
N ASP A 246 13.91 0.63 8.41
CA ASP A 246 15.18 0.02 8.03
C ASP A 246 15.71 0.62 6.72
N ASN A 247 16.93 1.16 6.73
CA ASN A 247 17.55 1.81 5.57
C ASN A 247 16.63 2.90 4.97
N VAL A 248 16.32 3.90 5.78
CA VAL A 248 15.51 5.06 5.38
C VAL A 248 16.45 6.25 5.23
N ASN A 249 16.50 6.88 4.06
CA ASN A 249 17.31 8.06 3.79
C ASN A 249 16.50 9.14 3.07
N ILE A 250 15.98 10.08 3.85
CA ILE A 250 15.16 11.20 3.42
C ILE A 250 15.94 12.49 3.67
N THR A 251 16.13 13.27 2.62
CA THR A 251 16.74 14.60 2.66
C THR A 251 15.69 15.67 2.38
N ALA A 252 16.01 16.94 2.62
CA ALA A 252 15.10 18.02 2.26
C ALA A 252 15.13 18.27 0.76
N ALA A 253 13.96 18.50 0.17
CA ALA A 253 13.83 18.92 -1.22
C ALA A 253 14.34 20.36 -1.43
N THR A 254 14.34 21.19 -0.37
CA THR A 254 14.90 22.54 -0.38
C THR A 254 16.03 22.68 0.64
N PRO A 255 17.12 23.43 0.35
CA PRO A 255 18.33 23.44 1.18
C PRO A 255 18.19 24.06 2.59
N SER A 256 17.06 24.68 2.91
CA SER A 256 16.96 25.57 4.08
C SER A 256 16.65 24.87 5.41
N GLU A 257 16.20 23.61 5.41
CA GLU A 257 15.80 22.92 6.65
C GLU A 257 16.22 21.44 6.69
N LYS A 258 16.61 20.94 7.87
CA LYS A 258 16.94 19.53 8.06
C LYS A 258 15.66 18.73 8.38
N PRO A 259 15.38 17.63 7.67
CA PRO A 259 14.27 16.75 8.03
C PRO A 259 14.46 16.16 9.43
N TYR A 260 13.35 15.89 10.12
CA TYR A 260 13.32 15.24 11.42
C TYR A 260 12.15 14.26 11.54
N ALA A 261 12.22 13.40 12.54
CA ALA A 261 11.20 12.42 12.89
C ALA A 261 10.51 12.77 14.23
N SER A 262 9.26 12.38 14.38
CA SER A 262 8.48 12.51 15.61
C SER A 262 7.61 11.28 15.86
N CYS A 263 7.39 10.94 17.12
CA CYS A 263 6.66 9.75 17.52
C CYS A 263 5.83 10.02 18.79
N ILE A 264 4.65 9.41 18.88
CA ILE A 264 3.79 9.37 20.06
C ILE A 264 3.28 7.95 20.20
N ASN A 265 3.54 7.30 21.35
CA ASN A 265 3.10 5.93 21.67
C ASN A 265 3.34 4.89 20.55
N ALA A 266 4.44 5.04 19.81
CA ALA A 266 4.85 4.13 18.76
C ALA A 266 6.02 3.28 19.27
N HIS A 267 5.89 1.96 19.12
CA HIS A 267 6.83 0.99 19.66
C HIS A 267 7.42 0.12 18.56
N GLY A 268 8.74 -0.01 18.53
CA GLY A 268 9.47 -0.80 17.56
C GLY A 268 10.91 -0.33 17.39
N MET A 269 11.45 -0.45 16.18
CA MET A 269 12.90 -0.38 15.94
C MET A 269 13.22 0.47 14.72
N ALA A 270 14.31 1.25 14.78
CA ALA A 270 14.82 2.04 13.66
C ALA A 270 16.31 1.73 13.42
N TYR A 271 16.65 1.31 12.22
CA TYR A 271 18.02 0.96 11.81
C TYR A 271 18.41 1.73 10.55
N ASN A 272 19.61 2.32 10.54
CA ASN A 272 20.14 3.08 9.41
C ASN A 272 19.15 4.12 8.86
N THR A 273 18.62 4.97 9.73
CA THR A 273 17.63 5.99 9.37
C THR A 273 18.22 7.39 9.38
N SER A 274 18.01 8.13 8.29
CA SER A 274 18.18 9.56 8.15
C SER A 274 16.86 10.15 7.64
N PRO A 275 16.17 11.02 8.39
CA PRO A 275 16.53 11.49 9.72
C PRO A 275 16.51 10.37 10.79
N PRO A 276 17.29 10.51 11.88
CA PRO A 276 17.21 9.58 13.01
C PRO A 276 15.80 9.55 13.64
N VAL A 277 15.37 8.38 14.11
CA VAL A 277 14.06 8.18 14.77
C VAL A 277 14.23 7.73 16.23
N PRO A 278 14.82 8.57 17.11
CA PRO A 278 15.12 8.17 18.48
C PRO A 278 13.88 8.04 19.38
N CYS A 279 12.74 8.58 18.93
CA CYS A 279 11.47 8.54 19.65
C CYS A 279 10.70 7.23 19.47
N LEU A 280 11.18 6.31 18.62
CA LEU A 280 10.59 5.00 18.44
C LEU A 280 11.09 4.10 19.57
N ILE A 281 10.20 3.78 20.50
CA ILE A 281 10.55 3.13 21.76
C ILE A 281 10.59 1.62 21.54
N HIS A 282 11.60 0.95 22.08
CA HIS A 282 11.66 -0.51 22.10
C HIS A 282 10.97 -1.08 23.36
#